data_AF-K0RH91-F1
#
_entry.id   AF-K0RH91-F1
#
_cell.length_a   1.000
_cell.length_b   1.000
_cell.length_c   1.000
_cell.angle_alpha   90.00
_cell.angle_beta   90.00
_cell.angle_gamma   90.00
#
_symmetry.space_group_name_H-M   'P 1'
#
loop_
_entity.id
_entity.type
_entity.pdbx_description
1 polymer ?
#
loop_
_entity_poly.entity_id
_entity_poly.type
_entity_poly.pdbx_seq_one_letter_code
_entity_poly.pdbx_strand_id
1 'polypeptide(L)'
;MDAAVKVAADVHVGTPPGPLSDWVMRKVHFHGFAGLPTARGVSVKSPEFSCFGHQWLVVLYPGGGRLEGSKEGHVSVYLHNQSPESIQAYFKFVLKHPTDQTKRSFETGYAIQSFVAREGKGRHNFAKRETVLTYLNNGTLTLEVHLRSHKKAESNGYVPSNPCSGNLLKGFNNEEMSDVAFEVVGEVESAAERRKRAKTSATTFHASHVILRLNAPSLADMCRPGDEAAVPINGVEPEVFKMLLYFCYGGKVSEDELAANAKAVIEAADRFGIVNLKLQAEAVLTERTEIKVDNLLDNLLYANSKNLALFQENIMDFVAENGDNVIGNVSFDDVPGNLMSDLLTAFSQGKKATGSSAPDDDLKLMRVVELRKRLHDKGLCVDGSRETMIALLRENSASDETAAEET
;
A
#
# COMPACT_ATOMS: atom_id res chain seq x y z
N MET A 1 -50.53 4.17 37.60
CA MET A 1 -50.30 5.32 36.71
C MET A 1 -48.84 5.70 36.88
N ASP A 2 -47.98 5.21 35.99
CA ASP A 2 -46.55 5.56 36.00
C ASP A 2 -46.38 7.00 35.53
N ALA A 3 -45.79 7.83 36.39
CA ALA A 3 -45.41 9.18 36.03
C ALA A 3 -44.18 9.10 35.12
N ALA A 4 -44.38 9.29 33.82
CA ALA A 4 -43.30 9.41 32.86
C ALA A 4 -42.38 10.59 33.25
N VAL A 5 -41.14 10.28 33.60
CA VAL A 5 -40.08 11.28 33.81
C VAL A 5 -39.83 11.96 32.47
N LYS A 6 -40.27 13.21 32.33
CA LYS A 6 -39.89 14.07 31.20
C LYS A 6 -38.42 14.43 31.35
N VAL A 7 -37.56 13.71 30.65
CA VAL A 7 -36.14 14.10 30.50
C VAL A 7 -36.10 15.38 29.66
N ALA A 8 -35.62 16.47 30.26
CA ALA A 8 -35.38 17.72 29.54
C ALA A 8 -34.22 17.53 28.56
N ALA A 9 -34.27 18.21 27.41
CA ALA A 9 -33.23 18.13 26.38
C ALA A 9 -31.88 18.63 26.94
N ASP A 10 -30.80 17.94 26.54
CA ASP A 10 -29.45 18.30 26.92
C ASP A 10 -29.05 19.67 26.38
N VAL A 11 -28.46 20.50 27.25
CA VAL A 11 -27.91 21.80 26.88
C VAL A 11 -26.45 21.62 26.51
N HIS A 12 -26.12 21.83 25.23
CA HIS A 12 -24.74 21.78 24.74
C HIS A 12 -24.12 23.18 24.72
N VAL A 13 -22.89 23.32 25.22
CA VAL A 13 -22.09 24.56 25.16
C VAL A 13 -20.87 24.34 24.27
N GLY A 14 -20.74 25.14 23.22
CA GLY A 14 -19.65 25.06 22.24
C GLY A 14 -19.90 24.04 21.12
N THR A 15 -18.92 23.90 20.22
CA THR A 15 -18.97 22.87 19.17
C THR A 15 -18.57 21.52 19.77
N PRO A 16 -19.44 20.49 19.72
CA PRO A 16 -19.08 19.17 20.20
C PRO A 16 -17.90 18.64 19.35
N PRO A 17 -16.85 18.08 19.98
CA PRO A 17 -15.72 17.58 19.23
C PRO A 17 -16.17 16.41 18.33
N GLY A 18 -15.58 16.33 17.13
CA GLY A 18 -15.98 15.38 16.09
C GLY A 18 -15.91 13.91 16.53
N PRO A 19 -16.48 12.97 15.78
CA PRO A 19 -16.41 11.55 16.11
C PRO A 19 -14.95 11.13 16.25
N LEU A 20 -14.64 10.38 17.30
CA LEU A 20 -13.30 9.86 17.52
C LEU A 20 -12.97 8.78 16.49
N SER A 21 -11.71 8.70 16.08
CA SER A 21 -11.20 7.56 15.32
C SER A 21 -11.27 6.28 16.17
N ASP A 22 -11.15 5.14 15.48
CA ASP A 22 -10.81 3.88 16.11
C ASP A 22 -9.40 3.97 16.72
N TRP A 23 -9.13 3.08 17.67
CA TRP A 23 -7.81 2.96 18.28
C TRP A 23 -6.82 2.33 17.31
N VAL A 24 -5.73 3.03 17.04
CA VAL A 24 -4.56 2.48 16.36
C VAL A 24 -3.58 2.00 17.42
N MET A 25 -3.15 0.74 17.32
CA MET A 25 -2.16 0.17 18.23
C MET A 25 -0.81 0.04 17.53
N ARG A 26 0.25 0.52 18.17
CA ARG A 26 1.64 0.34 17.74
C ARG A 26 2.42 -0.37 18.84
N LYS A 27 3.20 -1.39 18.47
CA LYS A 27 4.11 -2.07 19.39
C LYS A 27 5.51 -1.51 19.21
N VAL A 28 6.10 -1.04 20.30
CA VAL A 28 7.47 -0.54 20.33
C VAL A 28 8.31 -1.50 21.17
N HIS A 29 9.35 -2.05 20.55
CA HIS A 29 10.20 -3.07 21.13
C HIS A 29 11.54 -2.45 21.57
N PHE A 30 11.87 -2.56 22.85
CA PHE A 30 13.17 -2.19 23.40
C PHE A 30 13.93 -3.47 23.73
N HIS A 31 14.82 -3.88 22.83
CA HIS A 31 15.65 -5.07 22.98
C HIS A 31 16.74 -4.85 24.04
N GLY A 32 17.12 -5.93 24.73
CA GLY A 32 18.16 -5.88 25.77
C GLY A 32 17.83 -4.95 26.94
N PHE A 33 16.54 -4.81 27.30
CA PHE A 33 16.07 -3.81 28.27
C PHE A 33 16.83 -3.84 29.61
N ALA A 34 17.23 -5.03 30.06
CA ALA A 34 17.99 -5.22 31.29
C ALA A 34 19.35 -4.50 31.28
N GLY A 35 20.00 -4.41 30.12
CA GLY A 35 21.29 -3.75 29.93
C GLY A 35 21.21 -2.25 29.60
N LEU A 36 20.01 -1.67 29.47
CA LEU A 36 19.86 -0.25 29.18
C LEU A 36 20.33 0.63 30.36
N PRO A 37 20.82 1.86 30.10
CA PRO A 37 21.31 2.75 31.14
C PRO A 37 20.27 3.02 32.24
N THR A 38 20.70 2.86 33.49
CA THR A 38 19.89 3.09 34.70
C THR A 38 20.19 4.43 35.36
N ALA A 39 21.13 5.21 34.81
CA ALA A 39 21.40 6.56 35.28
C ALA A 39 20.16 7.46 35.07
N ARG A 40 19.81 8.23 36.10
CA ARG A 40 18.65 9.11 36.06
C ARG A 40 18.75 10.10 34.90
N GLY A 41 17.66 10.25 34.16
CA GLY A 41 17.59 11.21 33.06
C GLY A 41 18.30 10.80 31.78
N VAL A 42 18.82 9.57 31.69
CA VAL A 42 19.28 8.97 30.44
C VAL A 42 18.10 8.26 29.78
N SER A 43 17.83 8.61 28.53
CA SER A 43 16.76 8.01 27.73
C SER A 43 17.27 7.19 26.57
N VAL A 44 16.40 6.28 26.13
CA VAL A 44 16.49 5.55 24.88
C VAL A 44 15.28 5.94 24.05
N LYS A 45 15.52 6.25 22.77
CA LYS A 45 14.49 6.65 21.82
C LYS A 45 14.17 5.47 20.91
N SER A 46 12.90 5.29 20.56
CA SER A 46 12.51 4.37 19.48
C SER A 46 12.90 4.94 18.11
N PRO A 47 12.74 4.18 17.02
CA PRO A 47 12.55 4.76 15.70
C PRO A 47 11.29 5.63 15.65
N GLU A 48 11.21 6.51 14.66
CA GLU A 48 10.00 7.27 14.37
C GLU A 48 8.94 6.38 13.72
N PHE A 49 7.67 6.66 13.96
CA PHE A 49 6.56 5.96 13.33
C PHE A 49 5.40 6.90 13.00
N SER A 50 4.72 6.63 11.90
CA SER A 50 3.63 7.49 11.43
C SER A 50 2.27 7.05 11.95
N CYS A 51 1.47 8.00 12.43
CA CYS A 51 0.08 7.81 12.83
C CYS A 51 -0.71 9.12 12.72
N PHE A 52 -1.92 9.07 12.16
CA PHE A 52 -2.79 10.24 11.96
C PHE A 52 -2.16 11.42 11.18
N GLY A 53 -1.24 11.14 10.26
CA GLY A 53 -0.53 12.17 9.48
C GLY A 53 0.62 12.85 10.21
N HIS A 54 1.00 12.37 11.39
CA HIS A 54 2.13 12.88 12.18
C HIS A 54 3.19 11.80 12.39
N GLN A 55 4.45 12.23 12.54
CA GLN A 55 5.56 11.38 12.98
C GLN A 55 5.65 11.40 14.49
N TRP A 56 5.78 10.21 15.07
CA TRP A 56 5.80 9.99 16.51
C TRP A 56 7.06 9.26 16.95
N LEU A 57 7.46 9.50 18.20
CA LEU A 57 8.63 8.88 18.80
C LEU A 57 8.33 8.50 20.25
N VAL A 58 8.69 7.30 20.68
CA VAL A 58 8.65 6.92 22.10
C VAL A 58 10.01 7.16 22.74
N VAL A 59 10.01 7.85 23.87
CA VAL A 59 11.19 8.09 24.70
C VAL A 59 11.03 7.38 26.04
N LEU A 60 11.91 6.42 26.30
CA LEU A 60 11.93 5.59 27.49
C LEU A 60 13.09 6.00 28.38
N TYR A 61 12.85 6.20 29.68
CA TYR A 61 13.90 6.44 30.68
C TYR A 61 13.96 5.24 31.63
N PRO A 62 14.90 4.30 31.42
CA PRO A 62 14.94 3.05 32.20
C PRO A 62 15.29 3.26 33.68
N GLY A 63 16.04 4.33 34.00
CA GLY A 63 16.37 4.80 35.35
C GLY A 63 15.50 5.95 35.87
N GLY A 64 14.43 6.30 35.15
CA GLY A 64 13.54 7.41 35.48
C GLY A 64 13.98 8.75 34.87
N GLY A 65 13.01 9.64 34.67
CA GLY A 65 13.21 10.96 34.06
C GLY A 65 14.01 11.95 34.92
N ARG A 66 14.46 13.05 34.30
CA ARG A 66 15.19 14.15 34.98
C ARG A 66 14.33 14.96 35.96
N LEU A 67 13.02 14.91 35.80
CA LEU A 67 12.08 15.75 36.54
C LEU A 67 11.91 15.24 37.98
N GLU A 68 11.80 16.18 38.93
CA GLU A 68 11.77 15.94 40.38
C GLU A 68 10.72 14.89 40.82
N GLY A 69 9.62 14.75 40.08
CA GLY A 69 8.57 13.77 40.36
C GLY A 69 8.91 12.30 40.02
N SER A 70 10.09 12.00 39.49
CA SER A 70 10.48 10.63 39.10
C SER A 70 11.05 9.88 40.31
N LYS A 71 10.37 8.82 40.75
CA LYS A 71 10.81 7.98 41.87
C LYS A 71 11.98 7.10 41.44
N GLU A 72 12.93 6.90 42.36
CA GLU A 72 14.03 5.98 42.13
C GLU A 72 13.51 4.56 41.82
N GLY A 73 14.23 3.85 40.94
CA GLY A 73 13.86 2.51 40.49
C GLY A 73 12.60 2.43 39.61
N HIS A 74 12.03 3.55 39.16
CA HIS A 74 10.88 3.56 38.24
C HIS A 74 11.30 3.90 36.82
N VAL A 75 10.58 3.30 35.87
CA VAL A 75 10.71 3.57 34.43
C VAL A 75 9.75 4.70 34.06
N SER A 76 10.23 5.68 33.30
CA SER A 76 9.40 6.72 32.70
C SER A 76 9.24 6.50 31.21
N VAL A 77 8.09 6.88 30.64
CA VAL A 77 7.83 6.76 29.21
C VAL A 77 7.04 7.96 28.69
N TYR A 78 7.43 8.45 27.51
CA TYR A 78 6.83 9.60 26.84
C TYR A 78 6.61 9.32 25.37
N LEU A 79 5.53 9.86 24.83
CA LEU A 79 5.26 9.94 23.41
C LEU A 79 5.55 11.37 22.96
N HIS A 80 6.33 11.53 21.90
CA HIS A 80 6.65 12.82 21.31
C HIS A 80 6.10 12.93 19.91
N ASN A 81 5.58 14.10 19.56
CA ASN A 81 5.26 14.48 18.18
C ASN A 81 6.51 15.10 17.54
N GLN A 82 7.01 14.53 16.46
CA GLN A 82 8.17 15.04 15.70
C GLN A 82 7.74 15.93 14.52
N SER A 83 6.46 15.95 14.16
CA SER A 83 5.94 16.84 13.14
C SER A 83 5.85 18.28 13.63
N PRO A 84 6.00 19.28 12.72
CA PRO A 84 5.87 20.70 13.08
C PRO A 84 4.43 21.09 13.44
N GLU A 85 3.42 20.41 12.92
CA GLU A 85 2.02 20.66 13.23
C GLU A 85 1.62 20.07 14.59
N SER A 86 0.71 20.76 15.29
CA SER A 86 0.14 20.26 16.54
C SER A 86 -1.04 19.32 16.29
N ILE A 87 -1.24 18.36 17.19
CA ILE A 87 -2.38 17.44 17.14
C ILE A 87 -2.95 17.19 18.53
N GLN A 88 -4.28 17.08 18.63
CA GLN A 88 -4.94 16.56 19.81
C GLN A 88 -5.17 15.06 19.66
N ALA A 89 -4.52 14.27 20.51
CA ALA A 89 -4.65 12.83 20.50
C ALA A 89 -4.94 12.29 21.91
N TYR A 90 -5.83 11.31 21.97
CA TYR A 90 -5.89 10.40 23.09
C TYR A 90 -4.81 9.36 22.91
N PHE A 91 -4.07 9.11 23.97
CA PHE A 91 -3.09 8.03 23.96
C PHE A 91 -3.11 7.27 25.28
N LYS A 92 -2.67 6.02 25.21
CA LYS A 92 -2.22 5.29 26.39
C LYS A 92 -1.05 4.38 26.06
N PHE A 93 -0.22 4.16 27.07
CA PHE A 93 0.78 3.10 27.06
C PHE A 93 0.23 1.88 27.77
N VAL A 94 0.42 0.72 27.19
CA VAL A 94 0.01 -0.57 27.76
C VAL A 94 1.21 -1.52 27.76
N LEU A 95 1.53 -2.06 28.93
CA LEU A 95 2.51 -3.13 29.11
C LEU A 95 1.76 -4.37 29.61
N LYS A 96 1.79 -5.43 28.80
CA LYS A 96 1.20 -6.74 29.11
C LYS A 96 2.31 -7.74 29.38
N HIS A 97 2.03 -8.73 30.23
CA HIS A 97 2.97 -9.83 30.42
C HIS A 97 2.98 -10.69 29.14
N PRO A 98 4.15 -11.15 28.68
CA PRO A 98 4.27 -11.78 27.36
C PRO A 98 3.58 -13.13 27.24
N THR A 99 3.44 -13.86 28.35
CA THR A 99 2.92 -15.25 28.35
C THR A 99 1.74 -15.48 29.29
N ASP A 100 1.45 -14.53 30.19
CA ASP A 100 0.49 -14.75 31.29
C ASP A 100 -0.53 -13.62 31.29
N GLN A 101 -1.71 -13.90 30.76
CA GLN A 101 -2.80 -12.93 30.65
C GLN A 101 -3.42 -12.59 32.02
N THR A 102 -3.13 -13.37 33.07
CA THR A 102 -3.65 -13.14 34.43
C THR A 102 -2.84 -12.11 35.21
N LYS A 103 -1.59 -11.85 34.79
CA LYS A 103 -0.76 -10.83 35.42
C LYS A 103 -1.25 -9.42 35.08
N ARG A 104 -1.13 -8.54 36.08
CA ARG A 104 -1.53 -7.13 36.00
C ARG A 104 -0.94 -6.45 34.77
N SER A 105 -1.78 -5.83 33.93
CA SER A 105 -1.31 -4.89 32.90
C SER A 105 -0.98 -3.53 33.53
N PHE A 106 0.04 -2.86 33.00
CA PHE A 106 0.31 -1.45 33.33
C PHE A 106 -0.23 -0.58 32.22
N GLU A 107 -1.19 0.27 32.56
CA GLU A 107 -1.83 1.18 31.62
C GLU A 107 -1.76 2.61 32.13
N THR A 108 -1.47 3.57 31.25
CA THR A 108 -1.69 4.98 31.57
C THR A 108 -3.16 5.34 31.39
N GLY A 109 -3.66 6.30 32.17
CA GLY A 109 -5.04 6.79 32.02
C GLY A 109 -5.30 7.40 30.64
N TYR A 110 -6.57 7.36 30.24
CA TYR A 110 -7.05 7.96 28.99
C TYR A 110 -7.21 9.46 29.18
N ALA A 111 -6.37 10.25 28.52
CA ALA A 111 -6.55 11.70 28.47
C ALA A 111 -6.32 12.19 27.05
N ILE A 112 -7.17 13.12 26.61
CA ILE A 112 -6.86 13.92 25.44
C ILE A 112 -5.69 14.84 25.80
N GLN A 113 -4.68 14.86 24.94
CA GLN A 113 -3.52 15.71 25.11
C GLN A 113 -3.22 16.41 23.80
N SER A 114 -2.93 17.70 23.89
CA SER A 114 -2.38 18.47 22.78
C SER A 114 -0.87 18.21 22.72
N PHE A 115 -0.40 17.75 21.57
CA PHE A 115 1.01 17.56 21.27
C PHE A 115 1.46 18.64 20.29
N VAL A 116 2.24 19.60 20.76
CA VAL A 116 2.94 20.53 19.85
C VAL A 116 4.25 19.93 19.36
N ALA A 117 4.86 20.55 18.36
CA ALA A 117 6.11 20.09 17.78
C ALA A 117 7.18 19.86 18.85
N ARG A 118 7.80 18.67 18.81
CA ARG A 118 8.86 18.20 19.71
C ARG A 118 8.47 18.06 21.19
N GLU A 119 7.21 18.30 21.54
CA GLU A 119 6.73 18.11 22.90
C GLU A 119 6.43 16.64 23.21
N GLY A 120 6.77 16.22 24.43
CA GLY A 120 6.52 14.87 24.93
C GLY A 120 5.46 14.84 26.03
N LYS A 121 4.48 13.93 25.93
CA LYS A 121 3.51 13.63 26.99
C LYS A 121 3.63 12.18 27.42
N GLY A 122 3.50 11.91 28.72
CA GLY A 122 3.78 10.58 29.23
C GLY A 122 3.65 10.43 30.74
N ARG A 123 4.32 9.42 31.29
CA ARG A 123 4.25 9.06 32.71
C ARG A 123 5.64 8.91 33.31
N HIS A 124 5.94 9.72 34.32
CA HIS A 124 7.21 9.68 35.07
C HIS A 124 7.42 8.35 35.81
N ASN A 125 6.37 7.80 36.42
CA ASN A 125 6.45 6.60 37.24
C ASN A 125 5.52 5.54 36.65
N PHE A 126 5.82 5.09 35.42
CA PHE A 126 4.95 4.15 34.69
C PHE A 126 4.90 2.79 35.39
N ALA A 127 6.07 2.22 35.70
CA ALA A 127 6.20 0.97 36.44
C ALA A 127 7.56 0.91 37.14
N LYS A 128 7.66 0.09 38.21
CA LYS A 128 8.95 -0.23 38.81
C LYS A 128 9.81 -1.02 37.82
N ARG A 129 11.09 -0.69 37.70
CA ARG A 129 12.04 -1.37 36.81
C ARG A 129 12.10 -2.87 37.09
N GLU A 130 12.18 -3.25 38.37
CA GLU A 130 12.17 -4.66 38.80
C GLU A 130 10.95 -5.42 38.28
N THR A 131 9.78 -4.78 38.30
CA THR A 131 8.56 -5.38 37.75
C THR A 131 8.63 -5.48 36.23
N VAL A 132 9.09 -4.44 35.54
CA VAL A 132 9.26 -4.45 34.07
C VAL A 132 10.20 -5.56 33.61
N LEU A 133 11.24 -5.88 34.38
CA LEU A 133 12.15 -7.00 34.10
C LEU A 133 11.43 -8.35 34.06
N THR A 134 10.32 -8.51 34.80
CA THR A 134 9.49 -9.73 34.77
C THR A 134 8.52 -9.80 33.58
N TYR A 135 8.42 -8.74 32.77
CA TYR A 135 7.51 -8.61 31.62
C TYR A 135 8.27 -8.65 30.29
N LEU A 136 9.55 -9.02 30.31
CA LEU A 136 10.36 -9.15 29.10
C LEU A 136 10.09 -10.47 28.39
N ASN A 137 10.04 -10.44 27.07
CA ASN A 137 10.07 -11.64 26.23
C ASN A 137 11.44 -11.75 25.57
N ASN A 138 12.23 -12.78 25.89
CA ASN A 138 13.60 -12.94 25.40
C ASN A 138 14.44 -11.65 25.53
N GLY A 139 14.40 -11.02 26.71
CA GLY A 139 15.12 -9.78 27.00
C GLY A 139 14.54 -8.51 26.37
N THR A 140 13.44 -8.61 25.63
CA THR A 140 12.79 -7.48 24.94
C THR A 140 11.60 -6.96 25.73
N LEU A 141 11.58 -5.66 26.00
CA LEU A 141 10.41 -4.96 26.53
C LEU A 141 9.50 -4.55 25.36
N THR A 142 8.26 -5.04 25.35
CA THR A 142 7.26 -4.63 24.34
C THR A 142 6.27 -3.67 24.97
N LEU A 143 6.23 -2.45 24.48
CA LEU A 143 5.28 -1.43 24.89
C LEU A 143 4.24 -1.22 23.80
N GLU A 144 2.96 -1.36 24.12
CA GLU A 144 1.88 -1.00 23.20
C GLU A 144 1.53 0.48 23.40
N VAL A 145 1.58 1.26 22.32
CA VAL A 145 1.11 2.64 22.25
C VAL A 145 -0.23 2.62 21.54
N HIS A 146 -1.30 2.94 22.26
CA HIS A 146 -2.63 3.03 21.68
C HIS A 146 -2.92 4.50 21.45
N LEU A 147 -3.30 4.85 20.23
CA LEU A 147 -3.55 6.21 19.79
C LEU A 147 -4.94 6.32 19.16
N ARG A 148 -5.67 7.38 19.47
CA ARG A 148 -6.83 7.81 18.68
C ARG A 148 -6.90 9.32 18.67
N SER A 149 -7.36 9.90 17.59
CA SER A 149 -7.60 11.35 17.49
C SER A 149 -9.08 11.57 17.23
N HIS A 150 -9.57 12.79 17.40
CA HIS A 150 -10.79 13.16 16.68
C HIS A 150 -10.53 12.90 15.20
N LYS A 151 -11.47 12.22 14.52
CA LYS A 151 -11.45 12.23 13.06
C LYS A 151 -11.41 13.71 12.72
N LYS A 152 -10.38 14.12 11.98
CA LYS A 152 -10.38 15.44 11.37
C LYS A 152 -11.74 15.50 10.71
N ALA A 153 -12.60 16.42 11.16
CA ALA A 153 -13.86 16.61 10.48
C ALA A 153 -13.43 16.79 9.02
N GLU A 154 -13.82 15.88 8.14
CA GLU A 154 -14.01 16.26 6.75
C GLU A 154 -14.77 17.57 6.88
N SER A 155 -14.15 18.65 6.41
CA SER A 155 -14.75 19.97 6.57
C SER A 155 -16.23 19.82 6.21
N ASN A 156 -17.14 20.14 7.13
CA ASN A 156 -18.57 20.15 6.79
C ASN A 156 -18.89 21.19 5.70
N GLY A 157 -17.89 21.98 5.27
CA GLY A 157 -17.91 22.53 3.92
C GLY A 157 -17.64 21.40 2.92
N TYR A 158 -18.66 21.02 2.15
CA TYR A 158 -18.46 20.31 0.90
C TYR A 158 -17.41 21.05 0.08
N VAL A 159 -16.17 20.55 0.10
CA VAL A 159 -15.10 21.01 -0.78
C VAL A 159 -15.19 20.09 -1.99
N PRO A 160 -15.73 20.56 -3.13
CA PRO A 160 -15.75 19.74 -4.32
C PRO A 160 -14.32 19.28 -4.64
N SER A 161 -14.14 17.97 -4.85
CA SER A 161 -12.87 17.46 -5.38
C SER A 161 -12.56 18.16 -6.70
N ASN A 162 -11.27 18.29 -7.05
CA ASN A 162 -10.86 18.81 -8.35
C ASN A 162 -11.71 18.15 -9.47
N PRO A 163 -12.55 18.91 -10.20
CA PRO A 163 -13.47 18.35 -11.18
C PRO A 163 -12.78 17.95 -12.48
N CYS A 164 -11.44 18.06 -12.57
CA CYS A 164 -10.66 17.82 -13.79
C CYS A 164 -11.03 16.50 -14.47
N SER A 165 -11.03 15.36 -13.76
CA SER A 165 -11.41 14.06 -14.34
C SER A 165 -12.86 14.05 -14.82
N GLY A 166 -13.80 14.56 -14.02
CA GLY A 166 -15.21 14.65 -14.40
C GLY A 166 -15.46 15.59 -15.59
N ASN A 167 -14.66 16.64 -15.74
CA ASN A 167 -14.72 17.53 -16.90
C ASN A 167 -14.09 16.89 -18.13
N LEU A 168 -12.98 16.18 -17.98
CA LEU A 168 -12.32 15.47 -19.07
C LEU A 168 -13.24 14.39 -19.65
N LEU A 169 -13.90 13.62 -18.78
CA LEU A 169 -14.90 12.62 -19.15
C LEU A 169 -16.05 13.15 -20.02
N LYS A 170 -16.36 14.45 -20.00
CA LYS A 170 -17.37 15.03 -20.92
C LYS A 170 -16.94 14.97 -22.39
N GLY A 171 -15.63 14.92 -22.65
CA GLY A 171 -15.06 14.74 -23.98
C GLY A 171 -14.80 13.28 -24.34
N PHE A 172 -15.14 12.32 -23.48
CA PHE A 172 -14.97 10.89 -23.78
C PHE A 172 -15.86 10.48 -24.95
N ASN A 173 -15.25 9.89 -25.98
CA ASN A 173 -15.94 9.42 -27.18
C ASN A 173 -16.83 10.49 -27.85
N ASN A 174 -16.42 11.76 -27.76
CA ASN A 174 -17.14 12.89 -28.33
C ASN A 174 -16.43 13.34 -29.62
N GLU A 175 -17.11 13.17 -30.76
CA GLU A 175 -16.58 13.50 -32.08
C GLU A 175 -16.17 14.98 -32.22
N GLU A 176 -16.92 15.92 -31.65
CA GLU A 176 -16.65 17.36 -31.77
C GLU A 176 -15.42 17.81 -30.96
N MET A 177 -15.10 17.10 -29.88
CA MET A 177 -13.98 17.41 -28.98
C MET A 177 -12.72 16.56 -29.28
N SER A 178 -12.77 15.76 -30.33
CA SER A 178 -11.73 14.79 -30.69
C SER A 178 -10.99 15.23 -31.95
N ASP A 179 -9.70 14.92 -31.99
CA ASP A 179 -8.82 15.16 -33.13
C ASP A 179 -8.27 13.85 -33.74
N VAL A 180 -8.64 12.70 -33.16
CA VAL A 180 -8.31 11.37 -33.64
C VAL A 180 -9.51 10.42 -33.52
N ALA A 181 -9.57 9.45 -34.42
CA ALA A 181 -10.56 8.37 -34.39
C ALA A 181 -9.87 7.01 -34.50
N PHE A 182 -10.47 5.99 -33.89
CA PHE A 182 -10.01 4.60 -33.93
C PHE A 182 -11.10 3.71 -34.50
N GLU A 183 -10.71 2.78 -35.37
CA GLU A 183 -11.59 1.72 -35.86
C GLU A 183 -11.18 0.40 -35.21
N VAL A 184 -11.99 -0.07 -34.26
CA VAL A 184 -11.72 -1.30 -33.50
C VAL A 184 -12.53 -2.44 -34.08
N VAL A 185 -11.85 -3.46 -34.58
CA VAL A 185 -12.51 -4.67 -35.10
C VAL A 185 -12.41 -5.76 -34.04
N GLY A 186 -13.56 -6.18 -33.51
CA GLY A 186 -13.63 -7.34 -32.62
C GLY A 186 -13.30 -8.63 -33.38
N GLU A 187 -12.55 -9.54 -32.75
CA GLU A 187 -12.39 -10.90 -33.27
C GLU A 187 -13.73 -11.63 -33.15
N VAL A 188 -14.29 -12.02 -34.29
CA VAL A 188 -15.35 -13.02 -34.33
C VAL A 188 -14.63 -14.35 -34.54
N GLU A 189 -14.61 -15.22 -33.52
CA GLU A 189 -14.21 -16.61 -33.71
C GLU A 189 -15.10 -17.21 -34.80
N SER A 190 -14.56 -17.32 -36.01
CA SER A 190 -15.28 -17.96 -37.10
C SER A 190 -15.30 -19.45 -36.82
N ALA A 191 -16.40 -19.94 -36.29
CA ALA A 191 -16.74 -21.35 -36.32
C ALA A 191 -16.51 -21.87 -37.75
N ALA A 192 -15.74 -22.95 -37.84
CA ALA A 192 -15.37 -23.60 -39.09
C ALA A 192 -16.60 -23.81 -39.99
N GLU A 193 -16.41 -23.55 -41.28
CA GLU A 193 -17.33 -23.87 -42.37
C GLU A 193 -18.66 -23.10 -42.42
N ARG A 194 -18.63 -21.90 -43.03
CA ARG A 194 -19.55 -21.55 -44.13
C ARG A 194 -19.15 -20.25 -44.80
N ARG A 195 -18.96 -20.31 -46.12
CA ARG A 195 -18.81 -19.18 -47.03
C ARG A 195 -20.04 -18.26 -46.96
N LYS A 196 -20.07 -17.29 -46.06
CA LYS A 196 -20.77 -16.01 -46.21
C LYS A 196 -19.97 -14.95 -45.46
N ARG A 197 -19.58 -13.90 -46.19
CA ARG A 197 -18.92 -12.68 -45.72
C ARG A 197 -19.75 -12.09 -44.56
N ALA A 198 -19.41 -12.47 -43.33
CA ALA A 198 -19.99 -11.88 -42.13
C ALA A 198 -19.46 -10.44 -42.07
N LYS A 199 -20.38 -9.49 -41.97
CA LYS A 199 -20.07 -8.06 -41.85
C LYS A 199 -19.43 -7.86 -40.47
N THR A 200 -18.10 -7.86 -40.40
CA THR A 200 -17.34 -7.45 -39.21
C THR A 200 -17.78 -6.05 -38.84
N SER A 201 -18.54 -5.90 -37.76
CA SER A 201 -18.97 -4.60 -37.25
C SER A 201 -17.79 -3.95 -36.55
N ALA A 202 -17.07 -3.10 -37.28
CA ALA A 202 -16.05 -2.25 -36.68
C ALA A 202 -16.74 -1.16 -35.83
N THR A 203 -16.21 -0.93 -34.63
CA THR A 203 -16.70 0.11 -33.72
C THR A 203 -15.74 1.29 -33.77
N THR A 204 -16.27 2.48 -34.05
CA THR A 204 -15.48 3.71 -34.09
C THR A 204 -15.45 4.37 -32.72
N PHE A 205 -14.26 4.77 -32.27
CA PHE A 205 -14.06 5.54 -31.04
C PHE A 205 -13.36 6.85 -31.35
N HIS A 206 -13.82 7.93 -30.72
CA HIS A 206 -13.24 9.27 -30.87
C HIS A 206 -12.43 9.63 -29.63
N ALA A 207 -11.25 10.20 -29.82
CA ALA A 207 -10.40 10.63 -28.73
C ALA A 207 -9.63 11.92 -29.03
N SER A 208 -9.06 12.50 -27.97
CA SER A 208 -8.10 13.59 -28.07
C SER A 208 -6.68 13.08 -27.92
N HIS A 209 -5.85 13.33 -28.91
CA HIS A 209 -4.44 12.96 -28.96
C HIS A 209 -3.65 13.49 -27.76
N VAL A 210 -3.96 14.69 -27.26
CA VAL A 210 -3.30 15.27 -26.07
C VAL A 210 -3.53 14.40 -24.84
N ILE A 211 -4.75 13.89 -24.64
CA ILE A 211 -5.09 13.01 -23.51
C ILE A 211 -4.34 11.69 -23.62
N LEU A 212 -4.28 11.14 -24.84
CA LEU A 212 -3.55 9.90 -25.12
C LEU A 212 -2.05 10.06 -24.88
N ARG A 213 -1.42 11.16 -25.28
CA ARG A 213 0.02 11.39 -25.01
C ARG A 213 0.37 11.36 -23.53
N LEU A 214 -0.57 11.78 -22.67
CA LEU A 214 -0.36 11.83 -21.22
C LEU A 214 -0.64 10.49 -20.54
N ASN A 215 -1.60 9.70 -21.04
CA ASN A 215 -2.11 8.52 -20.33
C ASN A 215 -1.86 7.18 -21.07
N ALA A 216 -1.61 7.21 -22.37
CA ALA A 216 -1.38 6.06 -23.25
C ALA A 216 -0.38 6.44 -24.37
N PRO A 217 0.91 6.69 -24.06
CA PRO A 217 1.87 7.22 -25.03
C PRO A 217 2.01 6.36 -26.28
N SER A 218 2.06 5.03 -26.14
CA SER A 218 2.17 4.11 -27.28
C SER A 218 0.94 4.16 -28.18
N LEU A 219 -0.26 4.42 -27.63
CA LEU A 219 -1.47 4.62 -28.42
C LEU A 219 -1.45 5.97 -29.15
N ALA A 220 -0.92 7.01 -28.51
CA ALA A 220 -0.76 8.31 -29.14
C ALA A 220 0.24 8.28 -30.31
N ASP A 221 1.34 7.54 -30.18
CA ASP A 221 2.37 7.42 -31.23
C ASP A 221 1.84 6.74 -32.51
N MET A 222 0.77 5.95 -32.41
CA MET A 222 0.08 5.38 -33.57
C MET A 222 -0.80 6.40 -34.30
N CYS A 223 -1.13 7.53 -33.67
CA CYS A 223 -1.97 8.56 -34.24
C CYS A 223 -1.14 9.61 -34.97
N ARG A 224 -1.74 10.20 -36.02
CA ARG A 224 -1.22 11.39 -36.69
C ARG A 224 -2.25 12.51 -36.52
N PRO A 225 -1.97 13.55 -35.72
CA PRO A 225 -2.94 14.63 -35.49
C PRO A 225 -3.29 15.32 -36.81
N GLY A 226 -4.59 15.41 -37.12
CA GLY A 226 -5.10 16.02 -38.35
C GLY A 226 -5.20 15.10 -39.57
N ASP A 227 -4.92 13.81 -39.42
CA ASP A 227 -5.32 12.80 -40.40
C ASP A 227 -6.82 12.48 -40.21
N GLU A 228 -7.59 12.51 -41.30
CA GLU A 228 -9.02 12.17 -41.26
C GLU A 228 -9.26 10.67 -41.18
N ALA A 229 -8.25 9.84 -41.50
CA ALA A 229 -8.36 8.40 -41.45
C ALA A 229 -8.35 7.88 -39.99
N ALA A 230 -9.35 7.06 -39.66
CA ALA A 230 -9.39 6.35 -38.39
C ALA A 230 -8.24 5.33 -38.28
N VAL A 231 -7.59 5.28 -37.11
CA VAL A 231 -6.49 4.35 -36.83
C VAL A 231 -7.05 2.95 -36.56
N PRO A 232 -6.66 1.92 -37.33
CA PRO A 232 -7.18 0.58 -37.14
C PRO A 232 -6.55 -0.10 -35.92
N ILE A 233 -7.39 -0.60 -35.02
CA ILE A 233 -7.01 -1.37 -33.83
C ILE A 233 -7.49 -2.81 -34.00
N ASN A 234 -6.53 -3.72 -34.13
CA ASN A 234 -6.77 -5.16 -34.30
C ASN A 234 -6.41 -5.93 -33.03
N GLY A 235 -7.11 -7.04 -32.76
CA GLY A 235 -6.80 -7.95 -31.63
C GLY A 235 -7.15 -7.39 -30.26
N VAL A 236 -8.06 -6.42 -30.19
CA VAL A 236 -8.62 -5.89 -28.94
C VAL A 236 -10.13 -5.81 -29.10
N GLU A 237 -10.87 -6.40 -28.17
CA GLU A 237 -12.33 -6.31 -28.21
C GLU A 237 -12.81 -4.86 -28.03
N PRO A 238 -13.89 -4.43 -28.71
CA PRO A 238 -14.41 -3.07 -28.58
C PRO A 238 -14.73 -2.66 -27.14
N GLU A 239 -15.26 -3.56 -26.30
CA GLU A 239 -15.56 -3.24 -24.90
C GLU A 239 -14.28 -3.04 -24.07
N VAL A 240 -13.25 -3.85 -24.31
CA VAL A 240 -11.92 -3.68 -23.69
C VAL A 240 -11.29 -2.37 -24.13
N PHE A 241 -11.34 -2.04 -25.41
CA PHE A 241 -10.82 -0.77 -25.92
C PHE A 241 -11.55 0.43 -25.32
N LYS A 242 -12.88 0.35 -25.20
CA LYS A 242 -13.71 1.38 -24.56
C LYS A 242 -13.31 1.58 -23.10
N MET A 243 -13.06 0.51 -22.34
CA MET A 243 -12.60 0.59 -20.94
C MET A 243 -11.23 1.28 -20.83
N LEU A 244 -10.27 0.93 -21.71
CA LEU A 244 -8.95 1.57 -21.76
C LEU A 244 -9.07 3.07 -22.03
N LEU A 245 -9.86 3.42 -23.05
CA LEU A 245 -10.06 4.82 -23.43
C LEU A 245 -10.78 5.60 -22.33
N TYR A 246 -11.80 5.01 -21.70
CA TYR A 246 -12.51 5.63 -20.58
C TYR A 246 -11.57 5.91 -19.40
N PHE A 247 -10.67 4.97 -19.09
CA PHE A 247 -9.65 5.15 -18.06
C PHE A 247 -8.69 6.31 -18.37
N CYS A 248 -8.22 6.44 -19.61
CA CYS A 248 -7.37 7.56 -20.04
C CYS A 248 -8.02 8.94 -19.83
N TYR A 249 -9.35 9.00 -19.85
CA TYR A 249 -10.11 10.23 -19.60
C TYR A 249 -10.38 10.48 -18.11
N GLY A 250 -9.80 9.69 -17.20
CA GLY A 250 -10.01 9.80 -15.75
C GLY A 250 -11.23 9.05 -15.24
N GLY A 251 -11.80 8.16 -16.06
CA GLY A 251 -12.82 7.20 -15.67
C GLY A 251 -12.27 6.14 -14.70
N LYS A 252 -13.13 5.68 -13.80
CA LYS A 252 -12.83 4.55 -12.91
C LYS A 252 -13.53 3.31 -13.44
N VAL A 253 -12.77 2.27 -13.74
CA VAL A 253 -13.30 0.95 -14.10
C VAL A 253 -13.56 0.18 -12.82
N SER A 254 -14.72 -0.48 -12.71
CA SER A 254 -15.04 -1.26 -11.51
C SER A 254 -14.23 -2.56 -11.46
N GLU A 255 -14.00 -3.09 -10.26
CA GLU A 255 -13.31 -4.37 -10.10
C GLU A 255 -14.04 -5.53 -10.78
N ASP A 256 -15.38 -5.51 -10.84
CA ASP A 256 -16.16 -6.54 -11.50
C ASP A 256 -16.00 -6.52 -13.04
N GLU A 257 -15.95 -5.32 -13.65
CA GLU A 257 -15.67 -5.15 -15.08
C GLU A 257 -14.24 -5.59 -15.43
N LEU A 258 -13.27 -5.24 -14.57
CA LEU A 258 -11.89 -5.70 -14.69
C LEU A 258 -11.79 -7.21 -14.54
N ALA A 259 -12.48 -7.81 -13.57
CA ALA A 259 -12.46 -9.23 -13.34
C ALA A 259 -12.99 -10.04 -14.53
N ALA A 260 -14.06 -9.55 -15.18
CA ALA A 260 -14.63 -10.20 -16.35
C ALA A 260 -13.66 -10.26 -17.54
N ASN A 261 -12.74 -9.29 -17.64
CA ASN A 261 -11.88 -9.10 -18.81
C ASN A 261 -10.38 -8.98 -18.46
N ALA A 262 -9.96 -9.48 -17.29
CA ALA A 262 -8.67 -9.10 -16.68
C ALA A 262 -7.46 -9.33 -17.62
N LYS A 263 -7.38 -10.51 -18.25
CA LYS A 263 -6.30 -10.84 -19.19
C LYS A 263 -6.30 -9.93 -20.42
N ALA A 264 -7.47 -9.75 -21.05
CA ALA A 264 -7.61 -8.89 -22.22
C ALA A 264 -7.27 -7.42 -21.90
N VAL A 265 -7.67 -6.92 -20.72
CA VAL A 265 -7.33 -5.58 -20.25
C VAL A 265 -5.83 -5.46 -20.00
N ILE A 266 -5.19 -6.45 -19.37
CA ILE A 266 -3.73 -6.46 -19.17
C ILE A 266 -3.00 -6.42 -20.51
N GLU A 267 -3.36 -7.28 -21.46
CA GLU A 267 -2.72 -7.34 -22.77
C GLU A 267 -2.83 -6.03 -23.54
N ALA A 268 -4.01 -5.42 -23.54
CA ALA A 268 -4.24 -4.18 -24.24
C ALA A 268 -3.61 -2.98 -23.52
N ALA A 269 -3.67 -2.92 -22.19
CA ALA A 269 -3.01 -1.88 -21.40
C ALA A 269 -1.48 -1.93 -21.53
N ASP A 270 -0.90 -3.14 -21.53
CA ASP A 270 0.53 -3.37 -21.77
C ASP A 270 0.93 -2.91 -23.18
N ARG A 271 0.15 -3.29 -24.20
CA ARG A 271 0.39 -2.87 -25.59
C ARG A 271 0.35 -1.35 -25.77
N PHE A 272 -0.58 -0.66 -25.09
CA PHE A 272 -0.79 0.78 -25.26
C PHE A 272 -0.09 1.65 -24.22
N GLY A 273 0.67 1.05 -23.29
CA GLY A 273 1.44 1.77 -22.28
C GLY A 273 0.60 2.38 -21.15
N ILE A 274 -0.57 1.81 -20.85
CA ILE A 274 -1.48 2.28 -19.79
C ILE A 274 -1.16 1.56 -18.48
N VAL A 275 0.00 1.90 -17.92
CA VAL A 275 0.59 1.22 -16.75
C VAL A 275 -0.39 1.10 -15.58
N ASN A 276 -1.05 2.19 -15.18
CA ASN A 276 -1.91 2.17 -14.00
C ASN A 276 -3.11 1.22 -14.14
N LEU A 277 -3.67 1.09 -15.34
CA LEU A 277 -4.78 0.18 -15.60
C LEU A 277 -4.30 -1.28 -15.64
N LYS A 278 -3.12 -1.52 -16.24
CA LYS A 278 -2.46 -2.83 -16.20
C LYS A 278 -2.25 -3.31 -14.76
N LEU A 279 -1.73 -2.44 -13.88
CA LEU A 279 -1.49 -2.78 -12.47
C LEU A 279 -2.79 -3.00 -11.68
N GLN A 280 -3.87 -2.27 -11.97
CA GLN A 280 -5.18 -2.52 -11.37
C GLN A 280 -5.75 -3.87 -11.81
N ALA A 281 -5.67 -4.18 -13.10
CA ALA A 281 -6.12 -5.46 -13.63
C ALA A 281 -5.28 -6.64 -13.09
N GLU A 282 -3.97 -6.44 -12.90
CA GLU A 282 -3.07 -7.41 -12.25
C GLU A 282 -3.49 -7.71 -10.80
N ALA A 283 -3.83 -6.69 -10.01
CA ALA A 283 -4.28 -6.87 -8.63
C ALA A 283 -5.55 -7.72 -8.58
N VAL A 284 -6.54 -7.39 -9.43
CA VAL A 284 -7.79 -8.17 -9.55
C VAL A 284 -7.53 -9.60 -10.02
N LEU A 285 -6.63 -9.80 -10.99
CA LEU A 285 -6.22 -11.12 -11.46
C LEU A 285 -5.59 -11.94 -10.32
N THR A 286 -4.74 -11.32 -9.51
CA THR A 286 -4.04 -11.96 -8.40
C THR A 286 -5.02 -12.41 -7.31
N GLU A 287 -6.02 -11.58 -7.01
CA GLU A 287 -7.02 -11.88 -5.97
C GLU A 287 -8.04 -12.94 -6.41
N ARG A 288 -8.45 -12.93 -7.70
CA ARG A 288 -9.50 -13.85 -8.19
C ARG A 288 -8.98 -15.17 -8.74
N THR A 289 -7.69 -15.26 -9.06
CA THR A 289 -7.13 -16.50 -9.62
C THR A 289 -6.76 -17.45 -8.48
N GLU A 290 -7.45 -18.58 -8.43
CA GLU A 290 -7.07 -19.70 -7.55
C GLU A 290 -5.89 -20.47 -8.19
N ILE A 291 -4.73 -20.38 -7.55
CA ILE A 291 -3.50 -21.05 -8.02
C ILE A 291 -3.56 -22.53 -7.63
N LYS A 292 -3.35 -23.40 -8.61
CA LYS A 292 -3.36 -24.85 -8.49
C LYS A 292 -2.19 -25.45 -9.26
N VAL A 293 -1.82 -26.69 -8.96
CA VAL A 293 -0.67 -27.37 -9.59
C VAL A 293 -0.85 -27.50 -11.11
N ASP A 294 -2.08 -27.70 -11.59
CA ASP A 294 -2.42 -27.83 -13.00
C ASP A 294 -2.31 -26.51 -13.79
N ASN A 295 -2.61 -25.37 -13.17
CA ASN A 295 -2.57 -24.05 -13.81
C ASN A 295 -1.30 -23.23 -13.49
N LEU A 296 -0.42 -23.77 -12.65
CA LEU A 296 0.75 -23.07 -12.11
C LEU A 296 1.68 -22.56 -13.21
N LEU A 297 2.10 -23.46 -14.11
CA LEU A 297 3.11 -23.15 -15.13
C LEU A 297 2.60 -22.12 -16.13
N ASP A 298 1.37 -22.28 -16.61
CA ASP A 298 0.75 -21.35 -17.54
C ASP A 298 0.59 -19.96 -16.94
N ASN A 299 0.16 -19.88 -15.68
CA ASN A 299 0.03 -18.60 -14.96
C ASN A 299 1.40 -17.96 -14.71
N LEU A 300 2.43 -18.75 -14.38
CA LEU A 300 3.79 -18.25 -14.15
C LEU A 300 4.40 -17.68 -15.44
N LEU A 301 4.30 -18.42 -16.55
CA LEU A 301 4.80 -17.99 -17.85
C LEU A 301 4.06 -16.74 -18.33
N TYR A 302 2.73 -16.69 -18.14
CA TYR A 302 1.94 -15.50 -18.44
C TYR A 302 2.40 -14.29 -17.61
N ALA A 303 2.52 -14.45 -16.29
CA ALA A 303 2.96 -13.39 -15.38
C ALA A 303 4.33 -12.84 -15.78
N ASN A 304 5.30 -13.72 -16.04
CA ASN A 304 6.64 -13.31 -16.47
C ASN A 304 6.60 -12.61 -17.84
N SER A 305 5.85 -13.13 -18.81
CA SER A 305 5.77 -12.55 -20.17
C SER A 305 5.20 -11.13 -20.19
N LYS A 306 4.32 -10.80 -19.24
CA LYS A 306 3.65 -9.49 -19.11
C LYS A 306 4.23 -8.62 -18.00
N ASN A 307 5.32 -9.03 -17.37
CA ASN A 307 5.93 -8.36 -16.22
C ASN A 307 4.96 -8.12 -15.06
N LEU A 308 4.08 -9.09 -14.78
CA LEU A 308 3.11 -9.04 -13.68
C LEU A 308 3.77 -9.46 -12.37
N ALA A 309 4.63 -8.59 -11.84
CA ALA A 309 5.43 -8.88 -10.66
C ALA A 309 4.60 -9.28 -9.42
N LEU A 310 3.44 -8.67 -9.19
CA LEU A 310 2.58 -9.00 -8.04
C LEU A 310 1.95 -10.38 -8.20
N PHE A 311 1.46 -10.68 -9.41
CA PHE A 311 0.88 -12.00 -9.68
C PHE A 311 1.95 -13.10 -9.63
N GLN A 312 3.14 -12.82 -10.15
CA GLN A 312 4.31 -13.70 -10.08
C GLN A 312 4.75 -13.96 -8.63
N GLU A 313 4.79 -12.92 -7.78
CA GLU A 313 5.11 -13.06 -6.36
C GLU A 313 4.12 -14.00 -5.64
N ASN A 314 2.82 -13.85 -5.91
CA ASN A 314 1.78 -14.72 -5.35
C ASN A 314 1.92 -16.18 -5.82
N ILE A 315 2.29 -16.40 -7.08
CA ILE A 315 2.57 -17.74 -7.61
C ILE A 315 3.80 -18.35 -6.92
N MET A 316 4.87 -17.58 -6.72
CA MET A 316 6.07 -18.06 -6.04
C MET A 316 5.83 -18.38 -4.57
N ASP A 317 5.00 -17.59 -3.88
CA ASP A 317 4.57 -17.89 -2.51
C ASP A 317 3.82 -19.24 -2.46
N PHE A 318 2.90 -19.49 -3.39
CA PHE A 318 2.21 -20.79 -3.48
C PHE A 318 3.18 -21.96 -3.70
N VAL A 319 4.16 -21.81 -4.60
CA VAL A 319 5.18 -22.86 -4.85
C VAL A 319 6.02 -23.12 -3.60
N ALA A 320 6.41 -22.06 -2.89
CA ALA A 320 7.19 -22.19 -1.65
C ALA A 320 6.41 -22.90 -0.54
N GLU A 321 5.09 -22.69 -0.45
CA GLU A 321 4.22 -23.33 0.54
C GLU A 321 3.82 -24.77 0.17
N ASN A 322 3.76 -25.10 -1.12
CA ASN A 322 3.26 -26.39 -1.63
C ASN A 322 4.34 -27.23 -2.33
N GLY A 323 5.62 -27.04 -1.97
CA GLY A 323 6.76 -27.68 -2.62
C GLY A 323 6.61 -29.19 -2.82
N ASP A 324 6.11 -29.92 -1.81
CA ASP A 324 5.95 -31.39 -1.87
C ASP A 324 4.97 -31.85 -2.96
N ASN A 325 3.93 -31.05 -3.25
CA ASN A 325 2.94 -31.36 -4.29
C ASN A 325 3.37 -30.87 -5.68
N VAL A 326 4.27 -29.89 -5.75
CA VAL A 326 4.77 -29.33 -7.01
C VAL A 326 5.95 -30.13 -7.54
N ILE A 327 6.83 -30.58 -6.64
CA ILE A 327 8.00 -31.40 -6.97
C ILE A 327 7.53 -32.73 -7.56
N GLY A 328 7.85 -32.94 -8.85
CA GLY A 328 7.51 -34.16 -9.59
C GLY A 328 6.19 -34.10 -10.37
N ASN A 329 5.31 -33.13 -10.10
CA ASN A 329 4.05 -32.95 -10.83
C ASN A 329 4.11 -31.80 -11.86
N VAL A 330 5.05 -30.87 -11.72
CA VAL A 330 5.26 -29.74 -12.64
C VAL A 330 6.66 -29.81 -13.23
N SER A 331 6.78 -29.67 -14.56
CA SER A 331 8.08 -29.46 -15.22
C SER A 331 8.41 -27.97 -15.24
N PHE A 332 9.66 -27.64 -14.89
CA PHE A 332 10.19 -26.28 -14.88
C PHE A 332 11.21 -26.04 -16.01
N ASP A 333 11.31 -26.95 -16.99
CA ASP A 333 12.34 -26.89 -18.04
C ASP A 333 12.25 -25.60 -18.87
N ASP A 334 11.04 -25.08 -19.09
CA ASP A 334 10.77 -23.87 -19.88
C ASP A 334 10.76 -22.59 -19.03
N VAL A 335 11.04 -22.67 -17.74
CA VAL A 335 10.96 -21.53 -16.82
C VAL A 335 12.25 -20.70 -16.90
N PRO A 336 12.16 -19.39 -17.24
CA PRO A 336 13.35 -18.57 -17.38
C PRO A 336 14.11 -18.41 -16.05
N GLY A 337 15.44 -18.44 -16.13
CA GLY A 337 16.32 -18.56 -14.96
C GLY A 337 16.25 -17.40 -13.95
N ASN A 338 15.78 -16.22 -14.38
CA ASN A 338 15.52 -15.07 -13.49
C ASN A 338 14.37 -15.34 -12.49
N LEU A 339 13.53 -16.34 -12.74
CA LEU A 339 12.47 -16.73 -11.80
C LEU A 339 13.00 -17.55 -10.62
N MET A 340 14.22 -18.09 -10.73
CA MET A 340 14.85 -18.84 -9.63
C MET A 340 15.24 -17.92 -8.47
N SER A 341 15.64 -16.67 -8.74
CA SER A 341 15.88 -15.64 -7.71
C SER A 341 14.60 -15.34 -6.93
N ASP A 342 13.48 -15.22 -7.63
CA ASP A 342 12.18 -14.95 -7.02
C ASP A 342 11.70 -16.14 -6.19
N LEU A 343 11.90 -17.37 -6.67
CA LEU A 343 11.59 -18.58 -5.89
C LEU A 343 12.42 -18.66 -4.60
N LEU A 344 13.74 -18.45 -4.69
CA LEU A 344 14.62 -18.41 -3.50
C LEU A 344 14.23 -17.29 -2.54
N THR A 345 13.74 -16.17 -3.06
CA THR A 345 13.24 -15.04 -2.27
C THR A 345 11.98 -15.42 -1.53
N ALA A 346 10.99 -16.01 -2.20
CA ALA A 346 9.75 -16.48 -1.59
C ALA A 346 10.04 -17.53 -0.49
N PHE A 347 10.92 -18.51 -0.76
CA PHE A 347 11.38 -19.48 0.24
C PHE A 347 12.05 -18.82 1.45
N SER A 348 12.87 -17.78 1.22
CA SER A 348 13.54 -17.04 2.29
C SER A 348 12.55 -16.22 3.11
N GLN A 349 11.53 -15.63 2.48
CA GLN A 349 10.45 -14.90 3.14
C GLN A 349 9.56 -15.83 3.97
N GLY A 350 9.21 -17.02 3.46
CA GLY A 350 8.49 -18.05 4.22
C GLY A 350 9.27 -18.55 5.44
N LYS A 351 10.60 -18.72 5.33
CA LYS A 351 11.47 -19.07 6.46
C LYS A 351 11.67 -17.92 7.46
N LYS A 352 11.65 -16.66 7.02
CA LYS A 352 11.76 -15.49 7.92
C LYS A 352 10.60 -15.38 8.92
N ALA A 353 9.42 -15.91 8.59
CA ALA A 353 8.30 -16.03 9.54
C ALA A 353 8.62 -16.96 10.75
N THR A 354 9.67 -17.80 10.65
CA THR A 354 10.09 -18.75 11.70
C THR A 354 11.48 -18.47 12.30
N GLY A 355 12.17 -17.40 11.90
CA GLY A 355 13.35 -16.91 12.62
C GLY A 355 14.45 -16.33 11.74
N SER A 356 14.47 -15.01 11.60
CA SER A 356 15.66 -14.12 11.78
C SER A 356 15.31 -12.72 11.24
N SER A 357 15.73 -11.69 11.98
CA SER A 357 15.63 -10.30 11.56
C SER A 357 16.77 -9.97 10.60
N ALA A 358 16.49 -9.93 9.31
CA ALA A 358 17.39 -9.32 8.33
C ALA A 358 17.34 -7.79 8.46
N PRO A 359 18.41 -7.06 8.09
CA PRO A 359 18.44 -5.60 8.12
C PRO A 359 17.32 -4.99 7.28
N ASP A 360 16.77 -3.88 7.77
CA ASP A 360 15.58 -3.14 7.30
C ASP A 360 15.71 -2.57 5.87
N ASP A 361 16.84 -2.80 5.20
CA ASP A 361 17.20 -2.18 3.92
C ASP A 361 17.57 -3.20 2.83
N ASP A 362 17.29 -4.49 3.05
CA ASP A 362 17.54 -5.51 2.02
C ASP A 362 16.43 -5.48 0.95
N LEU A 363 16.60 -4.57 -0.03
CA LEU A 363 15.77 -4.48 -1.24
C LEU A 363 15.56 -5.84 -1.91
N LYS A 364 16.49 -6.80 -1.76
CA LYS A 364 16.40 -8.15 -2.34
C LYS A 364 15.32 -9.01 -1.72
N LEU A 365 14.80 -8.67 -0.55
CA LEU A 365 13.79 -9.46 0.17
C LEU A 365 12.49 -8.70 0.41
N MET A 366 12.36 -7.48 -0.12
CA MET A 366 11.11 -6.70 -0.08
C MET A 366 10.05 -7.28 -1.02
N ARG A 367 8.80 -7.10 -0.62
CA ARG A 367 7.61 -7.47 -1.38
C ARG A 367 7.37 -6.49 -2.52
N VAL A 368 6.74 -6.93 -3.60
CA VAL A 368 6.45 -6.10 -4.79
C VAL A 368 5.65 -4.85 -4.44
N VAL A 369 4.67 -4.96 -3.54
CA VAL A 369 3.87 -3.81 -3.09
C VAL A 369 4.74 -2.72 -2.44
N GLU A 370 5.75 -3.12 -1.65
CA GLU A 370 6.67 -2.17 -1.01
C GLU A 370 7.61 -1.52 -2.03
N LEU A 371 8.14 -2.31 -2.98
CA LEU A 371 8.98 -1.82 -4.06
C LEU A 371 8.25 -0.78 -4.92
N ARG A 372 7.02 -1.09 -5.34
CA ARG A 372 6.16 -0.15 -6.11
C ARG A 372 5.88 1.13 -5.34
N LYS A 373 5.64 1.04 -4.03
CA LYS A 373 5.42 2.22 -3.19
C LYS A 373 6.66 3.12 -3.16
N ARG A 374 7.85 2.55 -2.93
CA ARG A 374 9.11 3.32 -2.91
C ARG A 374 9.41 3.96 -4.27
N LEU A 375 9.15 3.25 -5.37
CA LEU A 375 9.30 3.79 -6.73
C LEU A 375 8.31 4.95 -6.98
N HIS A 376 7.06 4.79 -6.58
CA HIS A 376 6.04 5.83 -6.71
C HIS A 376 6.41 7.09 -5.92
N ASP A 377 6.88 6.93 -4.68
CA ASP A 377 7.32 8.04 -3.83
C ASP A 377 8.51 8.81 -4.45
N LYS A 378 9.35 8.14 -5.26
CA LYS A 378 10.44 8.74 -6.04
C LYS A 378 10.02 9.21 -7.45
N GLY A 379 8.76 9.05 -7.85
CA GLY A 379 8.27 9.39 -9.19
C GLY A 379 8.84 8.51 -10.31
N LEU A 380 9.32 7.31 -9.98
CA LEU A 380 9.89 6.35 -10.93
C LEU A 380 8.83 5.40 -11.49
N CYS A 381 9.16 4.71 -12.58
CA CYS A 381 8.29 3.70 -13.17
C CYS A 381 8.02 2.57 -12.17
N VAL A 382 6.74 2.23 -11.97
CA VAL A 382 6.26 1.17 -11.07
C VAL A 382 5.92 -0.14 -11.78
N ASP A 383 6.01 -0.16 -13.12
CA ASP A 383 5.83 -1.35 -13.95
C ASP A 383 7.17 -2.04 -14.23
N GLY A 384 7.10 -3.34 -14.54
CA GLY A 384 8.26 -4.16 -14.84
C GLY A 384 8.45 -5.31 -13.83
N SER A 385 9.50 -6.10 -14.07
CA SER A 385 9.85 -7.20 -13.19
C SER A 385 10.31 -6.70 -11.82
N ARG A 386 10.26 -7.58 -10.82
CA ARG A 386 10.78 -7.30 -9.48
C ARG A 386 12.25 -6.89 -9.50
N GLU A 387 13.06 -7.53 -10.34
CA GLU A 387 14.49 -7.22 -10.50
C GLU A 387 14.69 -5.82 -11.10
N THR A 388 13.88 -5.43 -12.08
CA THR A 388 13.89 -4.09 -12.66
C THR A 388 13.55 -3.02 -11.62
N MET A 389 12.55 -3.28 -10.77
CA MET A 389 12.20 -2.37 -9.67
C MET A 389 13.35 -2.18 -8.67
N ILE A 390 14.02 -3.27 -8.30
CA ILE A 390 15.19 -3.22 -7.40
C ILE A 390 16.35 -2.48 -8.06
N ALA A 391 16.61 -2.72 -9.34
CA ALA A 391 17.67 -2.03 -10.09
C ALA A 391 17.42 -0.51 -10.12
N LEU A 392 16.21 -0.08 -10.46
CA LEU A 392 15.82 1.33 -10.48
C LEU A 392 15.99 2.00 -9.10
N LEU A 393 15.62 1.32 -8.02
CA LEU A 393 15.82 1.84 -6.65
C LEU A 393 17.30 1.94 -6.27
N ARG A 394 18.15 1.00 -6.72
CA ARG A 394 19.60 1.05 -6.47
C ARG A 394 20.29 2.17 -7.23
N GLU A 395 19.98 2.31 -8.51
CA GLU A 395 20.53 3.39 -9.34
C GLU A 395 20.17 4.76 -8.78
N ASN A 396 18.92 4.93 -8.34
CA ASN A 396 18.42 6.19 -7.77
C ASN A 396 18.64 6.32 -6.25
N SER A 397 19.38 5.43 -5.60
CA SER A 397 19.86 5.63 -4.22
C SER A 397 21.34 6.01 -4.22
N ALA A 398 22.14 5.47 -5.15
CA ALA A 398 23.53 5.89 -5.35
C ALA A 398 23.66 7.35 -5.81
N SER A 399 22.70 7.86 -6.59
CA SER A 399 22.67 9.26 -7.03
C SER A 399 22.37 10.25 -5.89
N ASP A 400 21.59 9.83 -4.89
CA ASP A 400 21.27 10.65 -3.71
C ASP A 400 22.50 10.80 -2.78
N GLU A 401 23.39 9.81 -2.73
CA GLU A 401 24.65 9.88 -1.97
C GLU A 401 25.68 10.82 -2.63
N THR A 402 25.80 10.80 -3.95
CA THR A 402 26.72 11.70 -4.67
C THR A 402 26.31 13.18 -4.61
N ALA A 403 25.00 13.46 -4.52
CA ALA A 403 24.51 14.84 -4.38
C ALA A 403 24.68 15.40 -2.95
N ALA A 404 24.80 14.52 -1.95
CA ALA A 404 25.01 14.90 -0.55
C ALA A 404 26.48 15.15 -0.19
N GLU A 405 27.43 14.67 -1.00
CA GLU A 405 28.87 14.93 -0.82
C GLU A 405 29.37 16.23 -1.51
N GLU A 406 28.55 16.84 -2.38
CA GLU A 406 28.90 18.08 -3.11
C GLU A 406 28.23 19.36 -2.57
N THR A 407 27.54 19.30 -1.42
CA THR A 407 26.99 20.46 -0.69
C THR A 407 27.60 20.58 0.69
#